data_AF-A0A1H6F7Z1-F1
#
_entry.id   AF-A0A1H6F7Z1-F1
#
_cell.length_a   1.000
_cell.length_b   1.000
_cell.length_c   1.000
_cell.angle_alpha   90.00
_cell.angle_beta   90.00
_cell.angle_gamma   90.00
#
_symmetry.space_group_name_H-M   'P 1'
#
loop_
_entity.id
_entity.type
_entity.pdbx_description
1 polymer ?
#
loop_
_entity_poly.entity_id
_entity_poly.type
_entity_poly.pdbx_seq_one_letter_code
_entity_poly.pdbx_strand_id
1 'polypeptide(L)'
;MIPPAFNRFQHSFGHIFSGGYAAGYYSYQWANVLAADAFSLFEENGIFDKETGQKFLQNILELGGSQDPEDLFIAFRGRAPKLDALLKHSGLQV
;
A
#
# COMPACT_ATOMS: atom_id res chain seq x y z
N MET A 1 -5.30 13.22 -24.68
CA MET A 1 -5.92 14.48 -24.23
C MET A 1 -4.79 15.45 -23.90
N ILE A 2 -4.79 16.66 -24.46
CA ILE A 2 -3.78 17.69 -24.13
C ILE A 2 -4.43 18.67 -23.14
N PRO A 3 -3.83 18.93 -21.97
CA PRO A 3 -4.37 19.91 -21.04
C PRO A 3 -4.35 21.33 -21.64
N PRO A 4 -5.25 22.22 -21.23
CA PRO A 4 -5.32 23.58 -21.77
C PRO A 4 -4.07 24.40 -21.43
N ALA A 5 -3.77 25.42 -22.25
CA ALA A 5 -2.55 26.23 -22.14
C ALA A 5 -2.38 26.96 -20.79
N PHE A 6 -3.48 27.20 -20.06
CA PHE A 6 -3.46 27.81 -18.73
C PHE A 6 -3.25 26.80 -17.59
N ASN A 7 -3.18 25.49 -17.87
CA ASN A 7 -2.93 24.49 -16.83
C ASN A 7 -1.57 24.72 -16.18
N ARG A 8 -1.54 24.73 -14.84
CA ARG A 8 -0.33 24.88 -14.02
C ARG A 8 -0.32 23.84 -12.91
N PHE A 9 -0.74 22.60 -13.20
CA PHE A 9 -0.87 21.54 -12.20
C PHE A 9 0.40 21.38 -11.34
N GLN A 10 1.57 21.42 -11.98
CA GLN A 10 2.87 21.29 -11.31
C GLN A 10 3.07 22.38 -10.24
N HIS A 11 2.58 23.60 -10.47
CA HIS A 11 2.71 24.71 -9.50
C HIS A 11 1.83 24.51 -8.27
N SER A 12 0.80 23.65 -8.37
CA SER A 12 -0.08 23.25 -7.28
C SER A 12 0.27 21.88 -6.70
N PHE A 13 1.34 21.22 -7.17
CA PHE A 13 1.63 19.84 -6.75
C PHE A 13 2.39 19.80 -5.41
N GLY A 14 1.67 20.12 -4.33
CA GLY A 14 2.25 20.29 -2.99
C GLY A 14 2.94 19.05 -2.42
N HIS A 15 2.49 17.83 -2.78
CA HIS A 15 3.12 16.59 -2.30
C HIS A 15 4.63 16.55 -2.55
N ILE A 16 5.06 16.98 -3.74
CA ILE A 16 6.47 16.90 -4.16
C ILE A 16 7.23 18.22 -3.96
N PHE A 17 6.55 19.37 -3.98
CA PHE A 17 7.21 20.69 -3.91
C PHE A 17 7.13 21.39 -2.55
N SER A 18 6.18 21.01 -1.69
CA SER A 18 6.01 21.57 -0.34
C SER A 18 5.71 20.50 0.71
N GLY A 19 5.98 19.23 0.39
CA GLY A 19 5.71 18.06 1.23
C GLY A 19 6.88 17.08 1.19
N GLY A 20 6.70 15.93 1.83
CA GLY A 20 7.75 14.90 1.97
C GLY A 20 7.85 13.89 0.82
N TYR A 21 7.12 14.08 -0.29
CA TYR A 21 7.01 13.07 -1.35
C TYR A 21 7.83 13.39 -2.60
N ALA A 22 8.81 14.29 -2.50
CA ALA A 22 9.77 14.54 -3.58
C ALA A 22 10.45 13.22 -4.00
N ALA A 23 10.41 12.90 -5.30
CA ALA A 23 10.83 11.60 -5.83
C ALA A 23 10.18 10.38 -5.14
N GLY A 24 9.02 10.56 -4.51
CA GLY A 24 8.37 9.56 -3.67
C GLY A 24 6.86 9.47 -3.85
N TYR A 25 6.23 10.25 -4.76
CA TYR A 25 4.77 10.18 -4.96
C TYR A 25 4.28 8.81 -5.43
N TYR A 26 5.17 7.99 -6.01
CA TYR A 26 4.85 6.60 -6.35
C TYR A 26 4.61 5.72 -5.11
N SER A 27 5.02 6.17 -3.92
CA SER A 27 4.88 5.43 -2.66
C SER A 27 3.42 5.09 -2.36
N TYR A 28 2.46 5.90 -2.80
CA TYR A 28 1.04 5.56 -2.69
C TYR A 28 0.70 4.27 -3.43
N GLN A 29 1.10 4.15 -4.69
CA GLN A 29 0.80 2.96 -5.47
C GLN A 29 1.64 1.76 -5.04
N TRP A 30 2.86 2.00 -4.56
CA TRP A 30 3.68 0.96 -3.94
C TRP A 30 3.02 0.42 -2.67
N ALA A 31 2.56 1.30 -1.77
CA ALA A 31 1.85 0.92 -0.56
C ALA A 31 0.51 0.24 -0.86
N ASN A 32 -0.16 0.58 -1.96
CA ASN A 32 -1.38 -0.10 -2.39
C ASN A 32 -1.16 -1.59 -2.71
N VAL A 33 0.02 -1.99 -3.19
CA VAL A 33 0.36 -3.41 -3.38
C VAL A 33 0.32 -4.14 -2.04
N LEU A 34 1.01 -3.58 -1.04
CA LEU A 34 1.07 -4.14 0.32
C LEU A 34 -0.32 -4.16 0.97
N ALA A 35 -1.08 -3.07 0.84
CA ALA A 35 -2.41 -2.94 1.43
C ALA A 35 -3.39 -3.96 0.83
N ALA A 36 -3.42 -4.12 -0.50
CA ALA A 36 -4.30 -5.07 -1.16
C ALA A 36 -3.94 -6.51 -0.79
N ASP A 37 -2.65 -6.86 -0.78
CA ASP A 37 -2.20 -8.21 -0.43
C ASP A 37 -2.34 -8.53 1.06
N ALA A 38 -2.19 -7.53 1.93
CA ALA A 38 -2.51 -7.68 3.34
C ALA A 38 -4.00 -7.91 3.56
N PHE A 39 -4.85 -7.14 2.87
CA PHE A 39 -6.31 -7.31 2.96
C PHE A 39 -6.76 -8.66 2.38
N SER A 40 -6.07 -9.20 1.36
CA SER A 40 -6.38 -10.51 0.80
C SER A 40 -6.34 -11.63 1.85
N LEU A 41 -5.48 -11.52 2.88
CA LEU A 41 -5.46 -12.49 3.98
C LEU A 41 -6.75 -12.46 4.81
N PHE A 42 -7.35 -11.28 4.99
CA PHE A 42 -8.68 -11.17 5.60
C PHE A 42 -9.77 -11.72 4.67
N GLU A 43 -9.66 -11.54 3.35
CA GLU A 43 -10.58 -12.18 2.41
C GLU A 43 -10.49 -13.71 2.45
N GLU A 44 -9.28 -14.27 2.66
CA GLU A 44 -9.01 -15.71 2.77
C GLU A 44 -9.58 -16.32 4.07
N ASN A 45 -9.37 -15.66 5.22
CA ASN A 45 -9.74 -16.19 6.53
C ASN A 45 -11.12 -15.75 7.02
N GLY A 46 -11.65 -14.66 6.46
CA GLY A 46 -12.86 -13.98 6.91
C GLY A 46 -12.56 -12.53 7.31
N ILE A 47 -13.37 -11.59 6.81
CA ILE A 47 -13.11 -10.13 6.91
C ILE A 47 -12.94 -9.67 8.37
N PHE A 48 -13.61 -10.32 9.31
CA PHE A 48 -13.56 -10.02 10.75
C PHE A 48 -12.82 -11.08 11.57
N ASP A 49 -11.92 -11.84 10.94
CA ASP A 49 -11.11 -12.84 11.64
C ASP A 49 -10.18 -12.17 12.67
N LYS A 50 -10.36 -12.55 13.94
CA LYS A 50 -9.62 -11.96 15.06
C LYS A 50 -8.16 -12.36 15.06
N GLU A 51 -7.84 -13.57 14.62
CA GLU A 51 -6.44 -14.03 14.58
C GLU A 51 -5.64 -13.23 13.56
N THR A 52 -6.18 -13.03 12.36
CA THR A 52 -5.59 -12.18 11.32
C THR A 52 -5.46 -10.73 11.80
N GLY A 53 -6.48 -10.18 12.47
CA GLY A 53 -6.41 -8.86 13.08
C GLY A 53 -5.29 -8.73 14.13
N GLN A 54 -5.12 -9.74 14.99
CA GLN A 54 -4.05 -9.76 15.99
C GLN A 54 -2.66 -9.82 15.34
N LYS A 55 -2.50 -10.64 14.29
CA LYS A 55 -1.26 -10.70 13.52
C LYS A 55 -0.95 -9.37 12.84
N PHE A 56 -1.94 -8.69 12.28
CA PHE A 56 -1.75 -7.37 11.67
C PHE A 56 -1.28 -6.33 12.68
N LEU A 57 -1.91 -6.31 13.87
CA LEU A 57 -1.51 -5.43 14.97
C LEU A 57 -0.04 -5.66 15.37
N GLN A 58 0.31 -6.90 15.68
CA GLN A 58 1.63 -7.27 16.22
C GLN A 58 2.78 -7.10 15.22
N ASN A 59 2.53 -7.38 13.94
CA ASN A 59 3.60 -7.40 12.94
C ASN A 59 3.68 -6.10 12.13
N ILE A 60 2.58 -5.35 11.95
CA ILE A 60 2.56 -4.14 11.11
C ILE A 60 2.43 -2.86 11.94
N LEU A 61 1.46 -2.81 12.87
CA LEU A 61 1.10 -1.56 13.53
C LEU A 61 1.96 -1.23 14.75
N GLU A 62 2.33 -2.23 15.57
CA GLU A 62 3.06 -2.02 16.83
C GLU A 62 4.55 -1.69 16.62
N LEU A 63 5.14 -2.19 15.53
CA LEU A 63 6.60 -2.18 15.36
C LEU A 63 7.14 -0.91 14.68
N GLY A 64 6.30 -0.14 14.00
CA GLY A 64 6.70 1.09 13.32
C GLY A 64 7.94 0.89 12.43
N GLY A 65 8.97 1.72 12.60
CA GLY A 65 10.25 1.60 11.88
C GLY A 65 11.35 0.85 12.63
N SER A 66 11.02 0.01 13.62
CA SER A 66 12.02 -0.69 14.44
C SER A 66 12.65 -1.93 13.78
N GLN A 67 12.04 -2.43 12.70
CA GLN A 67 12.49 -3.58 11.90
C GLN A 67 12.27 -3.30 10.42
N ASP A 68 12.87 -4.12 9.56
CA ASP A 68 12.69 -3.98 8.11
C ASP A 68 11.22 -4.24 7.70
N PRO A 69 10.57 -3.33 6.95
CA PRO A 69 9.17 -3.49 6.56
C PRO A 69 8.87 -4.77 5.77
N GLU A 70 9.84 -5.31 5.01
CA GLU A 70 9.65 -6.55 4.26
C GLU A 70 9.56 -7.75 5.20
N ASP A 71 10.44 -7.81 6.21
CA ASP A 71 10.42 -8.87 7.23
C ASP A 71 9.10 -8.85 8.03
N LEU A 72 8.64 -7.65 8.39
CA LEU A 72 7.35 -7.44 9.07
C LEU A 72 6.18 -7.93 8.23
N PHE A 73 6.19 -7.61 6.93
CA PHE A 73 5.15 -8.06 6.02
C PHE A 73 5.16 -9.58 5.85
N ILE A 74 6.34 -10.20 5.71
CA ILE A 74 6.48 -11.65 5.62
C ILE A 74 6.00 -12.33 6.91
N ALA A 75 6.32 -11.78 8.08
CA ALA A 75 5.85 -12.30 9.36
C ALA A 75 4.32 -12.27 9.49
N PHE A 76 3.68 -11.20 8.98
CA PHE A 76 2.22 -11.10 8.90
C PHE A 76 1.61 -12.04 7.85
N ARG A 77 2.10 -11.98 6.61
CA ARG A 77 1.47 -12.58 5.42
C ARG A 77 1.87 -14.04 5.20
N GLY A 78 2.99 -14.47 5.77
CA GLY A 78 3.63 -15.78 5.56
C GLY A 78 4.44 -15.90 4.28
N ARG A 79 4.53 -14.81 3.49
CA ARG A 79 5.25 -14.75 2.20
C ARG A 79 5.52 -13.30 1.80
N ALA A 80 6.39 -13.10 0.83
CA ALA A 80 6.62 -11.78 0.22
C ALA A 80 5.35 -11.21 -0.45
N PRO A 81 5.27 -9.87 -0.59
CA PRO A 81 4.15 -9.20 -1.25
C PRO A 81 3.94 -9.66 -2.70
N LYS A 82 2.68 -9.72 -3.11
CA LYS A 82 2.26 -10.06 -4.47
C LYS A 82 1.33 -9.01 -5.06
N LEU A 83 1.41 -8.83 -6.37
CA LEU A 83 0.64 -7.83 -7.11
C LEU A 83 -0.81 -8.26 -7.40
N ASP A 84 -1.09 -9.56 -7.34
CA ASP A 84 -2.34 -10.18 -7.77
C ASP A 84 -3.58 -9.56 -7.11
N ALA A 85 -3.53 -9.34 -5.80
CA ALA A 85 -4.64 -8.76 -5.04
C ALA A 85 -4.96 -7.34 -5.53
N LEU A 86 -3.93 -6.52 -5.77
CA LEU A 86 -4.11 -5.16 -6.27
C LEU A 86 -4.74 -5.15 -7.66
N LEU A 87 -4.31 -6.04 -8.57
CA LEU A 87 -4.87 -6.13 -9.92
C LEU A 87 -6.33 -6.53 -9.88
N LYS A 88 -6.67 -7.52 -9.04
CA LYS A 88 -8.06 -7.95 -8.82
C LYS A 88 -8.91 -6.80 -8.27
N HIS A 89 -8.47 -6.13 -7.21
CA HIS A 89 -9.20 -5.02 -6.58
C HIS A 89 -9.33 -3.80 -7.50
N SER A 90 -8.37 -3.61 -8.42
CA SER A 90 -8.38 -2.50 -9.40
C SER A 90 -9.14 -2.81 -10.69
N GLY A 91 -9.65 -4.03 -10.87
CA GLY A 91 -10.28 -4.46 -12.12
C GLY A 91 -9.32 -4.56 -13.30
N LEU A 92 -8.04 -4.83 -13.03
CA LEU A 92 -6.95 -4.93 -14.01
C LEU A 92 -6.41 -6.37 -14.17
N GLN A 93 -7.06 -7.34 -13.53
CA GLN A 93 -6.74 -8.75 -13.72
C GLN A 93 -7.24 -9.20 -15.09
N VAL A 94 -6.34 -9.77 -15.90
CA VAL A 94 -6.61 -10.29 -17.25
C VAL A 94 -6.90 -11.78 -17.16
#